data_AF-A0A9Q8RGF8-F1
#
_entry.id   AF-A0A9Q8RGF8-F1
#
_cell.length_a   1.000
_cell.length_b   1.000
_cell.length_c   1.000
_cell.angle_alpha   90.00
_cell.angle_beta   90.00
_cell.angle_gamma   90.00
#
_symmetry.space_group_name_H-M   'P 1'
#
loop_
_entity.id
_entity.type
_entity.pdbx_description
1 polymer ?
#
loop_
_entity_poly.entity_id
_entity_poly.type
_entity_poly.pdbx_seq_one_letter_code
_entity_poly.pdbx_strand_id
1 'polypeptide(L)'
;MTTEAAPKTYTTFKEFWPFYLGEHSHPVNRALHFVGTSFAIGWILTAIINLNPFYIFAALFSGYFFAWIGHFFVEKNRPATFTYPFKSFMGDWVMYFYILTGQIGKELEKIRKK
;
A
#
# COMPACT_ATOMS: atom_id res chain seq x y z
N MET A 1 -34.12 -0.34 15.82
CA MET A 1 -33.44 0.55 14.86
C MET A 1 -32.00 0.66 15.31
N THR A 2 -31.07 -0.04 14.66
CA THR A 2 -29.64 0.09 14.92
C THR A 2 -29.16 1.38 14.29
N THR A 3 -28.62 2.31 15.07
CA THR A 3 -27.95 3.50 14.56
C THR A 3 -26.74 3.05 13.73
N GLU A 4 -26.84 3.11 12.40
CA GLU A 4 -25.66 3.00 11.53
C GLU A 4 -24.75 4.18 11.88
N ALA A 5 -23.60 3.88 12.49
CA ALA A 5 -22.57 4.89 12.70
C ALA A 5 -22.13 5.42 11.32
N ALA A 6 -22.08 6.75 11.16
CA ALA A 6 -21.63 7.37 9.92
C ALA A 6 -20.26 6.79 9.46
N PRO A 7 -20.03 6.66 8.15
CA PRO A 7 -18.81 6.06 7.63
C PRO A 7 -17.57 6.81 8.15
N LYS A 8 -16.66 6.07 8.79
CA LYS A 8 -15.45 6.63 9.40
C LYS A 8 -14.57 7.28 8.34
N THR A 9 -14.41 8.60 8.43
CA THR A 9 -13.53 9.37 7.53
C THR A 9 -12.18 9.60 8.20
N TYR A 10 -11.09 9.22 7.54
CA TYR A 10 -9.74 9.43 8.07
C TYR A 10 -9.21 10.80 7.64
N THR A 11 -9.02 11.72 8.59
CA THR A 11 -8.58 13.08 8.29
C THR A 11 -7.06 13.16 8.21
N THR A 12 -6.38 12.55 9.17
CA THR A 12 -4.91 12.51 9.24
C THR A 12 -4.35 11.16 8.79
N PHE A 13 -3.08 11.12 8.43
CA PHE A 13 -2.42 9.85 8.14
C PHE A 13 -2.29 8.95 9.37
N LYS A 14 -2.07 9.54 10.55
CA LYS A 14 -1.97 8.79 11.82
C LYS A 14 -3.26 8.02 12.12
N GLU A 15 -4.42 8.58 11.79
CA GLU A 15 -5.72 7.90 11.88
C GLU A 15 -5.91 6.83 10.80
N PHE A 16 -5.41 7.12 9.59
CA PHE A 16 -5.52 6.22 8.44
C PHE A 16 -4.59 5.00 8.57
N TRP A 17 -3.42 5.13 9.18
CA TRP A 17 -2.38 4.10 9.20
C TRP A 17 -2.84 2.76 9.79
N PRO A 18 -3.55 2.70 10.95
CA PRO A 18 -4.08 1.45 11.46
C PRO A 18 -5.10 0.79 10.51
N PHE A 19 -5.94 1.59 9.85
CA PHE A 19 -6.88 1.10 8.84
C PHE A 19 -6.13 0.56 7.62
N TYR A 20 -5.16 1.31 7.11
CA TYR A 20 -4.32 0.89 5.99
C TYR A 20 -3.62 -0.44 6.27
N LEU A 21 -2.97 -0.61 7.42
CA LEU A 21 -2.35 -1.88 7.78
C LEU A 21 -3.37 -3.02 7.99
N GLY A 22 -4.59 -2.70 8.39
CA GLY A 22 -5.71 -3.65 8.41
C GLY A 22 -6.08 -4.15 7.02
N GLU A 23 -6.12 -3.25 6.02
CA GLU A 23 -6.35 -3.61 4.61
C GLU A 23 -5.18 -4.41 4.00
N HIS A 24 -4.06 -4.52 4.71
CA HIS A 24 -2.87 -5.29 4.35
C HIS A 24 -2.49 -6.28 5.46
N SER A 25 -3.49 -6.92 6.06
CA SER A 25 -3.34 -7.84 7.20
C SER A 25 -2.54 -9.10 6.83
N HIS A 26 -2.66 -9.58 5.60
CA HIS A 26 -2.05 -10.82 5.14
C HIS A 26 -0.61 -10.58 4.67
N PRO A 27 0.38 -11.40 5.11
CA PRO A 27 1.79 -11.21 4.74
C PRO A 27 2.03 -11.28 3.23
N VAL A 28 1.28 -12.11 2.50
CA VAL A 28 1.39 -12.20 1.04
C VAL A 28 0.96 -10.90 0.36
N ASN A 29 -0.09 -10.22 0.85
CA ASN A 29 -0.50 -8.94 0.28
C ASN A 29 0.61 -7.88 0.44
N ARG A 30 1.17 -7.76 1.65
CA ARG A 30 2.32 -6.87 1.91
C ARG A 30 3.53 -7.21 1.04
N ALA A 31 3.83 -8.49 0.84
CA ALA A 31 4.92 -8.92 -0.02
C ALA A 31 4.69 -8.55 -1.49
N LEU A 32 3.46 -8.69 -2.00
CA LEU A 32 3.11 -8.27 -3.37
C LEU A 32 3.28 -6.76 -3.55
N HIS A 33 2.82 -5.95 -2.59
CA HIS A 33 3.06 -4.50 -2.61
C HIS A 33 4.54 -4.15 -2.59
N PHE A 34 5.33 -4.88 -1.80
CA PHE A 34 6.78 -4.70 -1.75
C PHE A 34 7.43 -5.00 -3.10
N VAL A 35 7.11 -6.15 -3.70
CA VAL A 35 7.62 -6.55 -5.03
C VAL A 35 7.21 -5.55 -6.11
N GLY A 36 5.95 -5.14 -6.13
CA GLY A 36 5.45 -4.13 -7.08
C GLY A 36 6.17 -2.80 -6.95
N THR A 37 6.37 -2.32 -5.72
CA THR A 37 7.11 -1.08 -5.45
C THR A 37 8.58 -1.20 -5.86
N SER A 38 9.25 -2.33 -5.60
CA SER A 38 10.63 -2.56 -6.03
C SER A 38 10.77 -2.55 -7.56
N PHE A 39 9.85 -3.19 -8.29
CA PHE A 39 9.83 -3.11 -9.76
C PHE A 39 9.57 -1.70 -10.26
N ALA A 40 8.64 -0.97 -9.64
CA ALA A 40 8.38 0.42 -9.99
C ALA A 40 9.63 1.30 -9.84
N ILE A 41 10.39 1.14 -8.74
CA ILE A 41 11.68 1.81 -8.55
C ILE A 41 12.68 1.42 -9.64
N GLY A 42 12.80 0.14 -9.97
CA GLY A 42 13.67 -0.33 -11.06
C GLY A 42 13.36 0.31 -12.41
N TRP A 43 12.06 0.41 -12.75
CA TRP A 43 11.61 1.08 -13.97
C TRP A 43 11.85 2.59 -13.95
N ILE A 44 11.66 3.25 -12.80
CA ILE A 44 11.98 4.68 -12.64
C ILE A 44 13.48 4.93 -12.84
N LEU A 45 14.35 4.11 -12.24
CA LEU A 45 15.79 4.20 -12.45
C LEU A 45 16.16 4.00 -13.92
N THR A 46 15.52 3.03 -14.58
CA THR A 46 15.69 2.78 -16.02
C THR A 46 15.26 4.00 -16.86
N ALA A 47 14.15 4.65 -16.49
CA ALA A 47 13.68 5.89 -17.13
C ALA A 47 14.74 6.99 -17.06
N ILE A 48 15.35 7.18 -15.89
CA ILE A 48 16.38 8.20 -15.64
C ILE A 48 17.65 7.88 -16.42
N ILE A 49 18.15 6.64 -16.36
CA ILE A 49 19.40 6.22 -17.04
C ILE A 49 19.28 6.39 -18.55
N ASN A 50 18.13 6.05 -19.12
CA ASN A 50 17.91 6.11 -20.57
C ASN A 50 17.29 7.43 -21.04
N LEU A 51 17.01 8.38 -20.13
CA LEU A 51 16.28 9.62 -20.39
C LEU A 51 14.96 9.40 -21.17
N ASN A 52 14.32 8.26 -20.91
CA ASN A 52 13.13 7.84 -21.63
C ASN A 52 11.94 7.73 -20.67
N PRO A 53 10.98 8.69 -20.71
CA PRO A 53 9.85 8.70 -19.80
C PRO A 53 8.85 7.56 -20.04
N PHE A 54 8.91 6.83 -21.16
CA PHE A 54 8.00 5.70 -21.40
C PHE A 54 8.14 4.59 -20.35
N TYR A 55 9.30 4.43 -19.72
CA TYR A 55 9.47 3.47 -18.63
C TYR A 55 8.64 3.81 -17.38
N ILE A 56 8.15 5.04 -17.25
CA ILE A 56 7.23 5.42 -16.17
C ILE A 56 5.90 4.66 -16.28
N PHE A 57 5.43 4.34 -17.49
CA PHE A 57 4.24 3.51 -17.65
C PHE A 57 4.44 2.10 -17.10
N ALA A 58 5.62 1.51 -17.32
CA ALA A 58 5.98 0.21 -16.74
C ALA A 58 6.08 0.30 -15.20
N ALA A 59 6.60 1.40 -14.67
CA ALA A 59 6.64 1.64 -13.23
C ALA A 59 5.22 1.69 -12.62
N LEU A 60 4.32 2.46 -13.21
CA LEU A 60 2.92 2.55 -12.76
C LEU A 60 2.22 1.20 -12.90
N PHE A 61 2.35 0.54 -14.04
CA PHE A 61 1.73 -0.75 -14.30
C PHE A 61 2.17 -1.79 -13.28
N SER A 62 3.47 -1.95 -13.06
CA SER A 62 4.00 -2.94 -12.11
C SER A 62 3.52 -2.67 -10.69
N GLY A 63 3.59 -1.42 -10.19
CA GLY A 63 3.11 -1.06 -8.86
C GLY A 63 1.64 -1.45 -8.63
N TYR A 64 0.75 -1.04 -9.55
CA TYR A 64 -0.69 -1.35 -9.42
C TYR A 64 -1.01 -2.83 -9.64
N PHE A 65 -0.35 -3.49 -10.59
CA PHE A 65 -0.62 -4.88 -10.93
C PHE A 65 -0.44 -5.80 -9.71
N PHE A 66 0.71 -5.72 -9.04
CA PHE A 66 0.97 -6.56 -7.86
C PHE A 66 0.09 -6.16 -6.67
N ALA A 67 -0.13 -4.86 -6.43
CA ALA A 67 -1.01 -4.38 -5.37
C ALA A 67 -2.45 -4.91 -5.53
N TRP A 68 -2.99 -4.85 -6.75
CA TRP A 68 -4.34 -5.33 -7.04
C TRP A 68 -4.48 -6.85 -6.93
N ILE A 69 -3.44 -7.62 -7.29
CA ILE A 69 -3.45 -9.06 -7.04
C ILE A 69 -3.62 -9.33 -5.55
N GLY A 70 -2.86 -8.63 -4.72
CA GLY A 70 -2.93 -8.77 -3.27
C GLY A 70 -4.30 -8.39 -2.72
N HIS A 71 -4.81 -7.20 -3.06
CA HIS A 71 -6.12 -6.75 -2.60
C HIS A 71 -7.27 -7.66 -3.05
N PHE A 72 -7.37 -7.97 -4.34
CA PHE A 72 -8.56 -8.66 -4.85
C PHE A 72 -8.53 -10.18 -4.62
N PHE A 73 -7.37 -10.81 -4.66
CA PHE A 73 -7.27 -12.28 -4.57
C PHE A 73 -6.82 -12.78 -3.20
N VAL A 74 -6.03 -11.99 -2.45
CA VAL A 74 -5.55 -12.37 -1.12
C VAL A 74 -6.44 -11.81 -0.02
N GLU A 75 -6.57 -10.49 0.07
CA GLU A 75 -7.38 -9.84 1.12
C GLU A 75 -8.88 -9.89 0.80
N LYS A 76 -9.23 -9.98 -0.49
CA LYS A 76 -10.61 -9.90 -1.01
C LYS A 76 -11.31 -8.59 -0.63
N ASN A 77 -10.56 -7.49 -0.61
CA ASN A 77 -11.06 -6.14 -0.39
C ASN A 77 -10.83 -5.25 -1.62
N ARG A 78 -11.38 -4.03 -1.57
CA ARG A 78 -11.11 -3.01 -2.59
C ARG A 78 -9.98 -2.11 -2.08
N PRO A 79 -8.98 -1.77 -2.91
CA PRO A 79 -7.90 -0.88 -2.52
C PRO A 79 -8.41 0.44 -1.91
N ALA A 80 -7.87 0.80 -0.75
CA ALA A 80 -8.18 2.06 -0.09
C ALA A 80 -7.84 3.29 -0.96
N THR A 81 -6.96 3.13 -1.95
CA THR A 81 -6.59 4.17 -2.93
C THR A 81 -7.80 4.78 -3.64
N PHE A 82 -8.89 4.03 -3.83
CA PHE A 82 -10.11 4.57 -4.45
C PHE A 82 -10.84 5.61 -3.58
N THR A 83 -10.63 5.58 -2.27
CA THR A 83 -11.24 6.53 -1.33
C THR A 83 -10.22 7.54 -0.79
N TYR A 84 -8.98 7.08 -0.53
CA TYR A 84 -7.91 7.87 0.06
C TYR A 84 -6.63 7.77 -0.79
N PRO A 85 -6.60 8.33 -2.01
CA PRO A 85 -5.51 8.10 -2.96
C PRO A 85 -4.14 8.53 -2.42
N PHE A 86 -4.04 9.76 -1.91
CA PHE A 86 -2.78 10.28 -1.38
C PHE A 86 -2.31 9.57 -0.09
N LYS A 87 -3.25 9.24 0.81
CA LYS A 87 -2.90 8.53 2.05
C LYS A 87 -2.48 7.09 1.78
N SER A 88 -3.11 6.44 0.81
CA SER A 88 -2.77 5.06 0.39
C SER A 88 -1.40 5.02 -0.27
N PHE A 89 -1.12 5.96 -1.19
CA PHE A 89 0.21 6.10 -1.79
C PHE A 89 1.30 6.34 -0.74
N MET A 90 1.06 7.22 0.22
CA MET A 90 2.00 7.42 1.32
C MET A 90 2.13 6.17 2.21
N GLY A 91 1.02 5.45 2.42
CA GLY A 91 0.98 4.16 3.12
C GLY A 91 1.87 3.12 2.45
N ASP A 92 1.85 3.00 1.13
CA ASP A 92 2.69 2.06 0.38
C ASP A 92 4.17 2.33 0.61
N TRP A 93 4.60 3.60 0.57
CA TRP A 93 5.99 3.97 0.86
C TRP A 93 6.40 3.73 2.32
N VAL A 94 5.53 4.06 3.28
CA VAL A 94 5.79 3.82 4.71
C VAL A 94 5.89 2.31 4.98
N MET A 95 4.98 1.52 4.43
CA MET A 95 5.00 0.06 4.55
C MET A 95 6.25 -0.53 3.88
N TYR A 96 6.59 -0.09 2.68
CA TYR A 96 7.81 -0.50 1.98
C TYR A 96 9.05 -0.25 2.83
N PHE A 97 9.18 0.95 3.41
CA PHE A 97 10.28 1.30 4.30
C PHE A 97 10.32 0.44 5.58
N TYR A 98 9.17 0.17 6.20
CA TYR A 98 9.11 -0.70 7.37
C TYR A 98 9.39 -2.16 7.07
N ILE A 99 9.08 -2.63 5.86
CA ILE A 99 9.50 -3.96 5.41
C ILE A 99 11.02 -3.97 5.22
N LEU A 100 11.58 -2.99 4.49
CA LEU A 100 13.04 -2.86 4.28
C LEU A 100 13.84 -2.81 5.58
N THR A 101 13.35 -2.08 6.58
CA THR A 101 14.03 -1.91 7.86
C THR A 101 13.65 -2.96 8.91
N GLY A 102 12.82 -3.96 8.55
CA GLY A 102 12.38 -5.02 9.46
C GLY A 102 11.45 -4.54 10.59
N GLN A 103 10.88 -3.35 10.49
CA GLN A 103 10.01 -2.74 11.51
C GLN A 103 8.53 -3.09 11.36
N ILE A 104 8.11 -3.64 10.22
CA ILE A 104 6.68 -3.91 9.93
C ILE A 104 6.00 -4.79 10.99
N GLY A 105 6.72 -5.78 11.55
CA GLY A 105 6.18 -6.63 12.62
C GLY A 105 5.78 -5.84 13.87
N LYS A 106 6.60 -4.87 14.28
CA LYS A 106 6.32 -4.00 15.44
C LYS A 106 5.08 -3.14 15.21
N GLU A 107 4.88 -2.64 14.00
CA GLU A 107 3.70 -1.85 13.65
C GLU A 107 2.41 -2.68 13.67
N LEU A 108 2.46 -3.91 13.14
CA LEU A 108 1.33 -4.84 13.19
C LEU A 108 0.97 -5.21 14.64
N GLU A 109 1.95 -5.43 15.51
CA GLU A 109 1.71 -5.70 16.93
C GLU A 109 1.04 -4.53 17.66
N LYS A 110 1.44 -3.29 17.36
CA LYS A 110 0.82 -2.08 17.94
C LYS A 110 -0.67 -1.99 17.60
N ILE A 111 -1.08 -2.50 16.44
CA ILE A 111 -2.48 -2.51 16.01
C ILE A 111 -3.25 -3.62 16.70
N ARG A 112 -2.67 -4.82 16.81
CA ARG A 112 -3.34 -5.98 17.47
C ARG A 112 -3.59 -5.77 18.96
N LYS A 113 -2.85 -4.88 19.61
CA LYS A 113 -2.96 -4.55 21.06
C LYS A 113 -3.92 -3.39 21.37
N LYS A 114 -4.53 -2.78 20.35
CA LYS A 114 -5.56 -1.74 20.50
C LYS A 114 -6.93 -2.32 20.29
#